data_AF-A0A929UYW3-F1
#
_entry.id   AF-A0A929UYW3-F1
#
_cell.length_a   1.000
_cell.length_b   1.000
_cell.length_c   1.000
_cell.angle_alpha   90.00
_cell.angle_beta   90.00
_cell.angle_gamma   90.00
#
_symmetry.space_group_name_H-M   'P 1'
#
loop_
_entity.id
_entity.type
_entity.pdbx_description
1 polymer ?
#
loop_
_entity_poly.entity_id
_entity_poly.type
_entity_poly.pdbx_seq_one_letter_code
_entity_poly.pdbx_strand_id
1 'polypeptide(L)'
;MGLASTALRDQLRVYYDTYDTKPYREAGLTVIGRGFYSIATLEQSTQTVRKFHYRYAGESENVLQSIIDEYQHKQRLCQRYLGAVAVTQTYHIEPAPYDATIPMIVATQLLIRCRRFLDLVTHPPRASQVRSISSMEQFLAGNHQLITHHQAVSDLVGRHNLGITPAGELRLVDPIPLLATRPLDATPYQQSCQAIEYYAATCDV
;
A
#
# COMPACT_ATOMS: atom_id res chain seq x y z
N MET A 1 2.41 -29.47 13.70
CA MET A 1 2.03 -28.05 13.89
C MET A 1 3.30 -27.27 14.18
N GLY A 2 3.85 -26.62 13.16
CA GLY A 2 5.25 -26.21 13.10
C GLY A 2 5.54 -24.85 13.73
N LEU A 3 6.59 -24.81 14.54
CA LEU A 3 7.24 -23.65 15.18
C LEU A 3 7.75 -22.55 14.22
N ALA A 4 7.41 -22.62 12.92
CA ALA A 4 7.72 -21.60 11.93
C ALA A 4 6.79 -20.35 12.03
N SER A 5 5.74 -20.40 12.86
CA SER A 5 4.71 -19.35 12.89
C SER A 5 5.05 -18.11 13.71
N THR A 6 5.98 -18.18 14.67
CA THR A 6 6.25 -17.06 15.60
C THR A 6 7.20 -16.05 15.00
N ALA A 7 8.32 -16.49 14.40
CA ALA A 7 9.27 -15.57 13.74
C ALA A 7 8.66 -14.87 12.51
N LEU A 8 7.85 -15.59 11.73
CA LEU A 8 7.11 -15.00 10.60
C LEU A 8 5.99 -14.07 11.10
N ARG A 9 5.27 -14.44 12.17
CA ARG A 9 4.31 -13.52 12.80
C ARG A 9 5.02 -12.28 13.30
N ASP A 10 6.15 -12.38 13.99
CA ASP A 10 6.83 -11.21 14.57
C ASP A 10 7.44 -10.31 13.49
N GLN A 11 7.84 -10.86 12.34
CA GLN A 11 8.21 -10.07 11.16
C GLN A 11 6.99 -9.40 10.47
N LEU A 12 5.81 -10.02 10.51
CA LEU A 12 4.57 -9.51 9.88
C LEU A 12 3.70 -8.68 10.83
N ARG A 13 3.90 -8.77 12.15
CA ARG A 13 3.11 -8.08 13.18
C ARG A 13 3.44 -6.58 13.25
N VAL A 14 4.57 -6.18 12.67
CA VAL A 14 4.97 -4.77 12.51
C VAL A 14 4.01 -4.00 11.60
N TYR A 15 3.17 -4.68 10.82
CA TYR A 15 2.56 -4.04 9.68
C TYR A 15 1.35 -3.16 10.03
N TYR A 16 0.45 -3.50 10.96
CA TYR A 16 -0.78 -2.71 11.10
C TYR A 16 -1.52 -2.87 12.45
N ASP A 17 -2.28 -1.82 12.82
CA ASP A 17 -2.93 -1.62 14.12
C ASP A 17 -4.08 -2.60 14.42
N THR A 18 -4.25 -2.97 15.70
CA THR A 18 -5.23 -3.96 16.16
C THR A 18 -6.64 -3.38 16.34
N TYR A 19 -7.40 -3.28 15.26
CA TYR A 19 -8.87 -3.33 15.31
C TYR A 19 -9.37 -4.72 14.91
N ASP A 20 -10.69 -4.93 15.03
CA ASP A 20 -11.31 -6.25 14.96
C ASP A 20 -11.11 -6.96 13.61
N THR A 21 -10.01 -7.70 13.55
CA THR A 21 -9.63 -8.61 12.46
C THR A 21 -10.20 -10.02 12.71
N LYS A 22 -10.98 -10.19 13.77
CA LYS A 22 -11.57 -11.47 14.18
C LYS A 22 -12.43 -12.09 13.08
N PRO A 23 -13.32 -11.39 12.35
CA PRO A 23 -14.15 -12.03 11.32
C PRO A 23 -13.32 -12.73 10.23
N TYR A 24 -12.21 -12.10 9.82
CA TYR A 24 -11.29 -12.67 8.83
C TYR A 24 -10.50 -13.85 9.38
N ARG A 25 -10.10 -13.81 10.65
CA ARG A 25 -9.39 -14.91 11.31
C ARG A 25 -10.31 -16.10 11.58
N GLU A 26 -11.56 -15.85 11.96
CA GLU A 26 -12.60 -16.87 12.14
C GLU A 26 -12.97 -17.54 10.82
N ALA A 27 -12.89 -16.81 9.70
CA ALA A 27 -12.93 -17.36 8.35
C ALA A 27 -11.67 -18.15 7.93
N GLY A 28 -10.73 -18.38 8.84
CA GLY A 28 -9.52 -19.19 8.60
C GLY A 28 -8.40 -18.45 7.87
N LEU A 29 -8.49 -17.13 7.67
CA LEU A 29 -7.47 -16.37 6.93
C LEU A 29 -6.29 -15.96 7.82
N THR A 30 -5.09 -15.98 7.25
CA THR A 30 -3.88 -15.47 7.92
C THR A 30 -3.79 -13.96 7.74
N VAL A 31 -4.36 -13.20 8.67
CA VAL A 31 -4.28 -11.73 8.67
C VAL A 31 -2.86 -11.28 8.97
N ILE A 32 -2.29 -10.50 8.04
CA ILE A 32 -0.97 -9.86 8.16
C ILE A 32 -1.08 -8.35 8.41
N GLY A 33 -2.28 -7.79 8.24
CA GLY A 33 -2.72 -6.61 8.98
C GLY A 33 -3.82 -5.82 8.27
N ARG A 34 -3.80 -4.49 8.35
CA ARG A 34 -4.93 -3.58 8.14
C ARG A 34 -4.50 -2.24 7.56
N GLY A 35 -4.90 -1.96 6.33
CA GLY A 35 -4.91 -0.60 5.79
C GLY A 35 -6.07 0.24 6.36
N PHE A 36 -6.12 1.51 5.99
CA PHE A 36 -7.16 2.43 6.46
C PHE A 36 -8.60 1.94 6.12
N TYR A 37 -8.75 1.31 4.95
CA TYR A 37 -10.02 0.74 4.46
C TYR A 37 -9.90 -0.70 3.97
N SER A 38 -8.87 -1.42 4.41
CA SER A 38 -8.62 -2.78 3.95
C SER A 38 -8.03 -3.68 5.01
N ILE A 39 -8.24 -4.99 4.88
CA ILE A 39 -7.56 -6.02 5.65
C ILE A 39 -6.65 -6.81 4.71
N ALA A 40 -5.36 -6.91 5.04
CA ALA A 40 -4.39 -7.69 4.30
C ALA A 40 -4.24 -9.08 4.92
N THR A 41 -4.31 -10.11 4.08
CA THR A 41 -4.10 -11.51 4.45
C THR A 41 -3.05 -12.15 3.56
N LEU A 42 -2.44 -13.24 4.03
CA LEU A 42 -1.42 -13.99 3.30
C LEU A 42 -1.90 -15.41 3.02
N GLU A 43 -1.98 -15.75 1.75
CA GLU A 43 -2.07 -17.13 1.30
C GLU A 43 -0.67 -17.75 1.25
N GLN A 44 -0.38 -18.66 2.20
CA GLN A 44 0.97 -19.20 2.38
C GLN A 44 1.45 -20.08 1.22
N SER A 45 0.55 -20.85 0.59
CA SER A 45 0.89 -21.77 -0.50
C SER A 45 1.40 -21.03 -1.73
N THR A 46 0.80 -19.89 -2.06
CA THR A 46 1.10 -19.08 -3.24
C THR A 46 1.99 -17.88 -2.92
N GLN A 47 2.24 -17.61 -1.64
CA GLN A 47 2.85 -16.36 -1.15
C GLN A 47 2.12 -15.11 -1.68
N THR A 48 0.80 -15.19 -1.82
CA THR A 48 -0.02 -14.08 -2.31
C THR A 48 -0.59 -13.28 -1.16
N VAL A 49 -0.45 -11.96 -1.21
CA VAL A 49 -1.15 -11.03 -0.32
C VAL A 49 -2.49 -10.68 -0.95
N ARG A 50 -3.57 -10.89 -0.19
CA ARG A 50 -4.93 -10.49 -0.56
C ARG A 50 -5.37 -9.36 0.36
N LYS A 51 -5.73 -8.22 -0.21
CA LYS A 51 -6.27 -7.05 0.49
C LYS A 51 -7.77 -6.96 0.26
N PHE A 52 -8.55 -7.14 1.31
CA PHE A 52 -10.00 -7.05 1.31
C PHE A 52 -10.42 -5.62 1.60
N HIS A 53 -11.01 -4.92 0.63
CA HIS A 53 -11.42 -3.52 0.76
C HIS A 53 -12.85 -3.42 1.31
N TYR A 54 -12.98 -3.09 2.59
CA TYR A 54 -14.28 -3.06 3.28
C TYR A 54 -15.04 -1.73 3.14
N ARG A 55 -14.43 -0.69 2.54
CA ARG A 55 -15.08 0.64 2.37
C ARG A 55 -16.37 0.59 1.56
N TYR A 56 -16.42 -0.29 0.57
CA TYR A 56 -17.53 -0.40 -0.39
C TYR A 56 -18.20 -1.78 -0.31
N ALA A 57 -17.95 -2.55 0.76
CA ALA A 57 -18.51 -3.88 0.88
C ALA A 57 -20.04 -3.81 0.91
N GLY A 58 -20.70 -4.69 0.14
CA GLY A 58 -22.16 -4.73 0.03
C GLY A 58 -22.75 -3.82 -1.05
N GLU A 59 -21.94 -2.99 -1.70
CA GLU A 59 -22.36 -2.25 -2.89
C GLU A 59 -22.64 -3.19 -4.06
N SER A 60 -23.44 -2.72 -5.03
CA SER A 60 -23.73 -3.51 -6.23
C SER A 60 -22.47 -3.81 -7.05
N GLU A 61 -22.44 -4.94 -7.75
CA GLU A 61 -21.28 -5.33 -8.58
C GLU A 61 -20.90 -4.26 -9.61
N ASN A 62 -21.88 -3.55 -10.20
CA ASN A 62 -21.61 -2.46 -11.14
C ASN A 62 -20.84 -1.29 -10.48
N VAL A 63 -21.21 -0.94 -9.24
CA VAL A 63 -20.51 0.11 -8.48
C VAL A 63 -19.11 -0.37 -8.11
N LEU A 64 -18.97 -1.60 -7.64
CA LEU A 64 -17.66 -2.19 -7.32
C LEU A 64 -16.75 -2.26 -8.55
N GLN A 65 -17.30 -2.62 -9.72
CA GLN A 65 -16.54 -2.66 -10.96
C GLN A 65 -16.07 -1.27 -11.38
N SER A 66 -16.92 -0.24 -11.27
CA SER A 66 -16.52 1.14 -11.53
C SER A 66 -15.38 1.61 -10.62
N ILE A 67 -15.38 1.19 -9.35
CA ILE A 67 -14.29 1.47 -8.40
C ILE A 67 -13.02 0.71 -8.77
N ILE A 68 -13.14 -0.55 -9.19
CA ILE A 68 -12.01 -1.34 -9.71
C ILE A 68 -11.39 -0.64 -10.92
N ASP A 69 -12.20 -0.15 -11.86
CA ASP A 69 -11.71 0.55 -13.04
C ASP A 69 -10.94 1.82 -12.67
N GLU A 70 -11.41 2.55 -11.65
CA GLU A 70 -10.72 3.71 -11.08
C GLU A 70 -9.38 3.29 -10.44
N TYR A 71 -9.34 2.22 -9.64
CA TYR A 71 -8.11 1.70 -9.02
C TYR A 71 -7.10 1.26 -10.07
N GLN A 72 -7.54 0.57 -11.12
CA GLN A 72 -6.68 0.17 -12.22
C GLN A 72 -6.15 1.38 -12.99
N HIS A 73 -6.98 2.40 -13.24
CA HIS A 73 -6.53 3.64 -13.85
C HIS A 73 -5.44 4.33 -13.01
N LYS A 74 -5.67 4.44 -11.71
CA LYS A 74 -4.73 5.02 -10.75
C LYS A 74 -3.42 4.24 -10.63
N GLN A 75 -3.49 2.90 -10.63
CA GLN A 75 -2.30 2.06 -10.68
C GLN A 75 -1.49 2.28 -11.95
N ARG A 76 -2.14 2.45 -13.13
CA ARG A 76 -1.45 2.78 -14.38
C ARG A 76 -0.71 4.11 -14.30
N LEU A 77 -1.28 5.12 -13.63
CA LEU A 77 -0.58 6.37 -13.37
C LEU A 77 0.67 6.13 -12.51
N CYS A 78 0.55 5.39 -11.41
CA CYS A 78 1.70 5.05 -10.59
C CYS A 78 2.77 4.27 -11.36
N GLN A 79 2.41 3.29 -12.18
CA GLN A 79 3.38 2.58 -13.03
C GLN A 79 4.05 3.51 -14.04
N ARG A 80 3.30 4.43 -14.65
CA ARG A 80 3.83 5.40 -15.63
C ARG A 80 4.89 6.32 -15.02
N TYR A 81 4.67 6.81 -13.81
CA TYR A 81 5.54 7.83 -13.21
C TYR A 81 6.55 7.28 -12.21
N LEU A 82 6.25 6.15 -11.54
CA LEU A 82 7.12 5.53 -10.53
C LEU A 82 7.82 4.27 -11.05
N GLY A 83 7.49 3.81 -12.27
CA GLY A 83 8.11 2.66 -12.91
C GLY A 83 8.02 1.39 -12.06
N ALA A 84 9.14 0.67 -11.99
CA ALA A 84 9.24 -0.59 -11.26
C ALA A 84 9.05 -0.44 -9.73
N VAL A 85 9.11 0.77 -9.17
CA VAL A 85 8.85 0.98 -7.74
C VAL A 85 7.37 0.71 -7.43
N ALA A 86 6.43 1.06 -8.31
CA ALA A 86 5.01 0.79 -8.12
C ALA A 86 4.66 -0.68 -8.35
N VAL A 87 4.25 -1.37 -7.29
CA VAL A 87 3.95 -2.80 -7.34
C VAL A 87 2.56 -3.01 -7.87
N THR A 88 2.42 -3.83 -8.91
CA THR A 88 1.12 -4.09 -9.53
C THR A 88 0.26 -5.00 -8.66
N GLN A 89 -1.01 -4.65 -8.54
CA GLN A 89 -2.06 -5.46 -7.95
C GLN A 89 -3.10 -5.81 -9.02
N THR A 90 -3.70 -6.99 -8.89
CA THR A 90 -4.89 -7.38 -9.64
C THR A 90 -6.11 -7.17 -8.75
N TYR A 91 -7.21 -6.70 -9.30
CA TYR A 91 -8.44 -6.44 -8.56
C TYR A 91 -9.56 -7.32 -9.09
N HIS A 92 -10.37 -7.85 -8.19
CA HIS A 92 -11.58 -8.63 -8.50
C HIS A 92 -12.64 -8.41 -7.43
N ILE A 93 -13.88 -8.76 -7.77
CA ILE A 93 -14.99 -8.82 -6.83
C ILE A 93 -15.09 -10.24 -6.31
N GLU A 94 -15.10 -10.39 -5.00
CA GLU A 94 -15.30 -11.66 -4.32
C GLU A 94 -16.29 -11.50 -3.17
N PRO A 95 -16.93 -12.59 -2.72
CA PRO A 95 -17.69 -12.57 -1.47
C PRO A 95 -16.81 -12.25 -0.26
N ALA A 96 -17.37 -11.55 0.72
CA ALA A 96 -16.68 -11.30 1.97
C ALA A 96 -16.42 -12.62 2.71
N PRO A 97 -15.24 -12.78 3.33
CA PRO A 97 -14.86 -14.05 3.94
C PRO A 97 -15.72 -14.42 5.16
N TYR A 98 -16.40 -13.45 5.76
CA TYR A 98 -17.30 -13.63 6.90
C TYR A 98 -18.80 -13.68 6.50
N ASP A 99 -19.15 -13.33 5.26
CA ASP A 99 -20.52 -13.39 4.74
C ASP A 99 -20.50 -13.45 3.21
N ALA A 100 -20.90 -14.59 2.66
CA ALA A 100 -20.87 -14.85 1.23
C ALA A 100 -21.87 -14.01 0.41
N THR A 101 -22.82 -13.32 1.05
CA THR A 101 -23.80 -12.46 0.39
C THR A 101 -23.31 -11.04 0.18
N ILE A 102 -22.21 -10.67 0.83
CA ILE A 102 -21.63 -9.32 0.76
C ILE A 102 -20.53 -9.33 -0.29
N PRO A 103 -20.73 -8.76 -1.50
CA PRO A 103 -19.66 -8.61 -2.45
C PRO A 103 -18.66 -7.54 -1.96
N MET A 104 -17.38 -7.75 -2.25
CA MET A 104 -16.33 -6.81 -1.90
C MET A 104 -15.18 -6.84 -2.91
N ILE A 105 -14.44 -5.73 -2.98
CA ILE A 105 -13.23 -5.65 -3.80
C ILE A 105 -12.08 -6.33 -3.06
N VAL A 106 -11.41 -7.24 -3.75
CA VAL A 106 -10.18 -7.87 -3.29
C VAL A 106 -9.06 -7.53 -4.25
N ALA A 107 -7.97 -7.00 -3.71
CA ALA A 107 -6.74 -6.72 -4.45
C ALA A 107 -5.68 -7.77 -4.12
N THR A 108 -5.00 -8.32 -5.13
CA THR A 108 -4.01 -9.39 -4.97
C THR A 108 -2.68 -9.02 -5.57
N GLN A 109 -1.62 -9.38 -4.87
CA GLN A 109 -0.24 -9.24 -5.33
C GLN A 109 0.65 -10.30 -4.69
N LEU A 110 1.80 -10.59 -5.29
CA LEU A 110 2.81 -11.41 -4.62
C LEU A 110 3.34 -10.69 -3.37
N LEU A 111 3.62 -11.46 -2.32
CA LEU A 111 4.22 -10.96 -1.09
C LEU A 111 5.59 -10.36 -1.40
N ILE A 112 5.74 -9.07 -1.11
CA ILE A 112 7.03 -8.39 -1.17
C ILE A 112 7.66 -8.46 0.20
N ARG A 113 8.73 -9.24 0.29
CA ARG A 113 9.53 -9.30 1.51
C ARG A 113 10.41 -8.06 1.57
N CYS A 114 10.19 -7.24 2.58
CA CYS A 114 10.99 -6.06 2.85
C CYS A 114 11.79 -6.27 4.13
N ARG A 115 13.07 -5.86 4.11
CA ARG A 115 13.90 -5.80 5.32
C ARG A 115 13.55 -4.60 6.20
N ARG A 116 12.97 -3.56 5.60
CA ARG A 116 12.62 -2.30 6.26
C ARG A 116 11.52 -1.57 5.48
N PHE A 117 10.67 -0.87 6.21
CA PHE A 117 9.74 0.11 5.65
C PHE A 117 10.17 1.53 5.97
N LEU A 118 9.75 2.45 5.12
CA LEU A 118 9.97 3.87 5.25
C LEU A 118 8.65 4.53 5.58
N ASP A 119 8.70 5.41 6.57
CA ASP A 119 7.61 6.31 6.93
C ASP A 119 8.13 7.72 6.63
N LEU A 120 7.83 8.22 5.44
CA LEU A 120 8.31 9.52 4.98
C LEU A 120 7.65 10.68 5.73
N VAL A 121 6.49 10.43 6.37
CA VAL A 121 5.71 11.46 7.06
C VAL A 121 6.22 11.64 8.48
N THR A 122 6.26 10.55 9.25
CA THR A 122 6.59 10.63 10.68
C THR A 122 8.10 10.59 10.91
N HIS A 123 8.85 9.91 10.03
CA HIS A 123 10.30 9.73 10.17
C HIS A 123 11.00 9.84 8.80
N PRO A 124 10.95 11.02 8.15
CA PRO A 124 11.60 11.21 6.87
C PRO A 124 13.08 10.82 6.96
N PRO A 125 13.56 9.90 6.11
CA PRO A 125 14.95 9.48 6.15
C PRO A 125 15.83 10.65 5.69
N ARG A 126 16.91 10.92 6.42
CA ARG A 126 17.88 11.96 6.05
C ARG A 126 18.57 11.58 4.74
N ALA A 127 18.99 12.56 3.94
CA ALA A 127 19.72 12.33 2.69
C ALA A 127 20.91 11.36 2.84
N SER A 128 21.65 11.45 3.97
CA SER A 128 22.74 10.54 4.31
C SER A 128 22.33 9.08 4.56
N GLN A 129 21.07 8.83 4.90
CA GLN A 129 20.51 7.50 5.18
C GLN A 129 19.95 6.80 3.93
N VAL A 130 19.89 7.50 2.79
CA VAL A 130 19.21 7.03 1.56
C VAL A 130 20.18 6.76 0.41
N ARG A 131 21.50 6.93 0.61
CA ARG A 131 22.54 6.85 -0.45
C ARG A 131 22.78 5.47 -1.09
N SER A 132 22.04 4.41 -0.74
CA SER A 132 22.28 3.04 -1.23
C SER A 132 21.01 2.26 -1.64
N ILE A 133 19.90 2.96 -1.87
CA ILE A 133 18.65 2.35 -2.35
C ILE A 133 18.53 2.65 -3.84
N SER A 134 18.17 1.66 -4.66
CA SER A 134 18.28 1.72 -6.13
C SER A 134 17.60 2.91 -6.83
N SER A 135 16.68 3.66 -6.18
CA SER A 135 16.61 5.13 -6.24
C SER A 135 15.35 5.69 -5.54
N MET A 136 15.49 6.21 -4.31
CA MET A 136 14.44 7.04 -3.68
C MET A 136 14.18 8.33 -4.46
N GLU A 137 15.24 8.86 -5.09
CA GLU A 137 15.18 10.02 -5.96
C GLU A 137 14.20 9.81 -7.12
N GLN A 138 14.23 8.66 -7.81
CA GLN A 138 13.28 8.33 -8.87
C GLN A 138 11.84 8.25 -8.35
N PHE A 139 11.63 7.68 -7.17
CA PHE A 139 10.31 7.62 -6.56
C PHE A 139 9.76 9.01 -6.25
N LEU A 140 10.58 9.90 -5.69
CA LEU A 140 10.16 11.26 -5.36
C LEU A 140 9.98 12.13 -6.62
N ALA A 141 10.86 12.00 -7.61
CA ALA A 141 10.72 12.66 -8.91
C ALA A 141 9.43 12.21 -9.62
N GLY A 142 9.15 10.91 -9.63
CA GLY A 142 7.91 10.38 -10.19
C GLY A 142 6.66 10.82 -9.41
N ASN A 143 6.74 10.93 -8.08
CA ASN A 143 5.66 11.50 -7.27
C ASN A 143 5.44 12.98 -7.59
N HIS A 144 6.50 13.77 -7.76
CA HIS A 144 6.39 15.16 -8.18
C HIS A 144 5.67 15.26 -9.53
N GLN A 145 6.00 14.38 -10.49
CA GLN A 145 5.30 14.33 -11.78
C GLN A 145 3.80 13.98 -11.63
N LEU A 146 3.44 13.04 -10.73
CA LEU A 146 2.04 12.74 -10.42
C LEU A 146 1.30 13.95 -9.85
N ILE A 147 1.92 14.70 -8.94
CA ILE A 147 1.32 15.90 -8.33
C ILE A 147 1.10 16.97 -9.40
N THR A 148 2.14 17.29 -10.18
CA THR A 148 2.10 18.36 -11.18
C THR A 148 1.08 18.07 -12.28
N HIS A 149 0.98 16.82 -12.75
CA HIS A 149 0.16 16.48 -13.91
C HIS A 149 -1.22 15.92 -13.58
N HIS A 150 -1.39 15.28 -12.42
CA HIS A 150 -2.63 14.59 -12.06
C HIS A 150 -3.22 15.06 -10.73
N GLN A 151 -2.59 16.04 -10.06
CA GLN A 151 -3.02 16.54 -8.74
C GLN A 151 -3.20 15.41 -7.73
N ALA A 152 -2.29 14.44 -7.76
CA ALA A 152 -2.35 13.23 -6.95
C ALA A 152 -0.96 12.87 -6.41
N VAL A 153 -0.92 12.21 -5.24
CA VAL A 153 0.31 11.69 -4.61
C VAL A 153 0.19 10.19 -4.49
N SER A 154 1.29 9.43 -4.63
CA SER A 154 1.25 8.02 -4.23
C SER A 154 0.96 7.89 -2.73
N ASP A 155 0.36 6.78 -2.27
CA ASP A 155 0.01 6.57 -0.86
C ASP A 155 1.25 6.29 0.01
N LEU A 156 2.15 7.27 0.06
CA LEU A 156 3.40 7.27 0.83
C LEU A 156 3.19 7.67 2.30
N VAL A 157 2.00 8.16 2.65
CA VAL A 157 1.58 8.38 4.04
C VAL A 157 1.10 7.10 4.73
N GLY A 158 0.70 6.09 3.97
CA GLY A 158 0.29 4.83 4.55
C GLY A 158 1.46 4.17 5.26
N ARG A 159 1.30 3.91 6.56
CA ARG A 159 2.30 3.21 7.35
C ARG A 159 2.68 1.92 6.64
N HIS A 160 3.97 1.76 6.37
CA HIS A 160 4.55 0.57 5.73
C HIS A 160 4.14 0.34 4.27
N ASN A 161 3.72 1.37 3.53
CA ASN A 161 3.47 1.23 2.09
C ASN A 161 4.75 1.28 1.25
N LEU A 162 5.80 1.94 1.72
CA LEU A 162 7.09 2.04 1.04
C LEU A 162 8.14 1.14 1.71
N GLY A 163 8.60 0.11 0.99
CA GLY A 163 9.48 -0.92 1.52
C GLY A 163 10.80 -1.04 0.77
N ILE A 164 11.83 -1.51 1.47
CA ILE A 164 13.14 -1.86 0.91
C ILE A 164 13.29 -3.38 0.96
N THR A 165 13.53 -4.02 -0.19
CA THR A 165 13.75 -5.47 -0.28
C THR A 165 15.10 -5.87 0.34
N PRO A 166 15.34 -7.18 0.63
CA PRO A 166 16.67 -7.67 1.00
C PRO A 166 17.77 -7.30 0.00
N ALA A 167 17.43 -7.22 -1.29
CA ALA A 167 18.34 -6.81 -2.36
C ALA A 167 18.59 -5.28 -2.41
N GLY A 168 17.92 -4.49 -1.56
CA GLY A 168 18.08 -3.04 -1.51
C GLY A 168 17.18 -2.27 -2.49
N GLU A 169 16.22 -2.92 -3.12
CA GLU A 169 15.29 -2.28 -4.06
C GLU A 169 14.13 -1.60 -3.32
N LEU A 170 13.72 -0.43 -3.81
CA LEU A 170 12.54 0.29 -3.31
C LEU A 170 11.26 -0.24 -3.97
N ARG A 171 10.21 -0.51 -3.18
CA ARG A 171 8.90 -0.95 -3.66
C ARG A 171 7.77 -0.23 -2.91
N LEU A 172 6.82 0.33 -3.65
CA LEU A 172 5.55 0.84 -3.16
C LEU A 172 4.51 -0.29 -3.25
N VAL A 173 4.14 -0.85 -2.10
CA VAL A 173 3.32 -2.06 -1.94
C VAL A 173 1.82 -1.77 -2.13
N ASP A 174 1.40 -0.51 -2.02
CA ASP A 174 0.04 -0.04 -2.29
C ASP A 174 0.10 1.18 -3.23
N PRO A 175 0.10 0.98 -4.56
CA PRO A 175 0.34 2.05 -5.52
C PRO A 175 -0.93 2.85 -5.87
N ILE A 176 -1.91 2.96 -4.99
CA ILE A 176 -3.12 3.73 -5.27
C ILE A 176 -2.86 5.20 -4.91
N PRO A 177 -2.72 6.12 -5.88
CA PRO A 177 -2.56 7.53 -5.57
C PRO A 177 -3.80 8.12 -4.89
N LEU A 178 -3.55 8.97 -3.90
CA LEU A 178 -4.53 9.80 -3.21
C LEU A 178 -4.75 11.08 -4.03
N LEU A 179 -6.02 11.45 -4.23
CA LEU A 179 -6.38 12.65 -4.99
C LEU A 179 -6.37 13.87 -4.06
N ALA A 180 -5.93 15.04 -4.54
CA ALA A 180 -5.91 16.27 -3.74
C ALA A 180 -7.30 16.75 -3.26
N THR A 181 -8.38 16.30 -3.89
CA THR A 181 -9.70 16.93 -3.78
C THR A 181 -10.66 16.27 -2.79
N ARG A 182 -10.37 15.08 -2.25
CA ARG A 182 -11.29 14.47 -1.27
C ARG A 182 -11.02 15.06 0.12
N PRO A 183 -12.04 15.47 0.89
CA PRO A 183 -11.85 16.08 2.21
C PRO A 183 -11.03 15.24 3.21
N LEU A 184 -11.10 13.91 3.09
CA LEU A 184 -10.30 12.97 3.89
C LEU A 184 -8.89 12.73 3.35
N ASP A 185 -8.64 13.07 2.08
CA ASP A 185 -7.33 13.00 1.44
C ASP A 185 -6.52 14.28 1.68
N ALA A 186 -7.13 15.38 2.14
CA ALA A 186 -6.45 16.68 2.32
C ALA A 186 -5.27 16.62 3.30
N THR A 187 -5.46 16.01 4.48
CA THR A 187 -4.37 15.87 5.47
C THR A 187 -3.29 14.88 4.99
N PRO A 188 -3.62 13.65 4.55
CA PRO A 188 -2.69 12.76 3.85
C PRO A 188 -1.91 13.42 2.70
N TYR A 189 -2.60 14.17 1.85
CA TYR A 189 -2.01 14.87 0.70
C TYR A 189 -1.01 15.93 1.16
N GLN A 190 -1.40 16.79 2.10
CA GLN A 190 -0.51 17.81 2.69
C GLN A 190 0.74 17.19 3.32
N GLN A 191 0.56 16.12 4.09
CA GLN A 191 1.68 15.38 4.70
C GLN A 191 2.62 14.78 3.65
N SER A 192 2.08 14.26 2.55
CA SER A 192 2.88 13.73 1.45
C SER A 192 3.70 14.82 0.77
N CYS A 193 3.10 15.98 0.48
CA CYS A 193 3.79 17.12 -0.11
C CYS A 193 4.93 17.61 0.79
N GLN A 194 4.67 17.77 2.10
CA GLN A 194 5.70 18.17 3.08
C GLN A 194 6.88 17.20 3.12
N ALA A 195 6.62 15.88 3.04
CA ALA A 195 7.68 14.88 3.03
C ALA A 195 8.56 14.98 1.77
N ILE A 196 7.95 15.23 0.61
CA ILE A 196 8.66 15.43 -0.66
C ILE A 196 9.51 16.72 -0.62
N GLU A 197 8.93 17.82 -0.15
CA GLU A 197 9.61 19.12 -0.02
C GLU A 197 10.79 19.06 0.94
N TYR A 198 10.63 18.41 2.10
CA TYR A 198 11.71 18.20 3.06
C TYR A 198 12.90 17.44 2.44
N TYR A 199 12.60 16.39 1.66
CA TYR A 199 13.65 15.62 1.01
C TYR A 199 14.37 16.41 -0.08
N ALA A 200 13.64 17.17 -0.91
CA ALA A 200 14.23 18.04 -1.91
C ALA A 200 15.19 19.07 -1.28
N ALA A 201 14.73 19.76 -0.22
CA ALA A 201 15.52 20.77 0.49
C ALA A 201 16.79 20.22 1.18
N THR A 202 16.83 18.92 1.49
CA THR A 202 17.95 18.29 2.20
C THR A 202 18.92 17.53 1.29
N CYS A 203 18.61 17.42 0.01
CA CYS A 203 19.46 16.75 -0.99
C CYS A 203 20.20 17.71 -1.94
N ASP A 204 19.81 18.99 -1.98
CA ASP A 204 20.51 20.05 -2.74
C ASP A 204 21.75 20.64 -2.00
N VAL A 205 22.42 19.85 -1.14
CA VAL A 205 23.67 20.21 -0.42
C VAL A 205 24.74 19.13 -0.56
#